data_AF-A0A0R1SNT7-F1
#
_entry.id   AF-A0A0R1SNT7-F1
#
_cell.length_a   1.000
_cell.length_b   1.000
_cell.length_c   1.000
_cell.angle_alpha   90.00
_cell.angle_beta   90.00
_cell.angle_gamma   90.00
#
_symmetry.space_group_name_H-M   'P 1'
#
loop_
_entity.id
_entity.type
_entity.pdbx_description
1 polymer ?
#
loop_
_entity_poly.entity_id
_entity_poly.type
_entity_poly.pdbx_seq_one_letter_code
_entity_poly.pdbx_strand_id
1 'polypeptide(L)'
;MDKTQRLQLIETLSNANGAPGYEDEVTNLALKWGGHFANAKRDPMGNVYLSHRGNDDKKPTLMVDAHLDAVGFVVQAVDDNGMIKFVPNGGWVPSNVAAQKMRVRDKNGDYIPALVVSKPPHFMMAAEKKQPISIDHMRLDVGSTSREETLNDFGIQTGAPIVPDTTWSYNPKHDFMMGKAFDNRMGTAAAITSLAELADTELPVNLVVALSTQEEIGCRGARVTSRNVHPDIGICLEGCPADDTFTPAWLSQTKFRGGPMLRDQDTSFIASHDFQAFVAQTADELKMPYTRAVRTGGGVDASEMLLETGAPTVCIGIPVRYEHTNYALCAYPDFEKTVQLVTNLIPKLTVDQLKKWYVAVSK
;
A
#
# COMPACT_ATOMS: atom_id res chain seq x y z
N MET A 1 -1.20 20.94 1.22
CA MET A 1 -1.91 20.50 2.45
C MET A 1 -1.03 20.78 3.66
N ASP A 2 -1.59 21.18 4.79
CA ASP A 2 -0.84 21.29 6.05
C ASP A 2 -0.70 19.93 6.77
N LYS A 3 0.09 19.88 7.85
CA LYS A 3 0.32 18.64 8.63
C LYS A 3 -0.96 18.03 9.19
N THR A 4 -1.91 18.86 9.65
CA THR A 4 -3.17 18.38 10.22
C THR A 4 -4.01 17.68 9.15
N GLN A 5 -4.13 18.29 7.97
CA GLN A 5 -4.84 17.71 6.82
C GLN A 5 -4.17 16.41 6.35
N ARG A 6 -2.83 16.37 6.31
CA ARG A 6 -2.07 15.14 5.95
C ARG A 6 -2.31 14.01 6.96
N LEU A 7 -2.28 14.30 8.26
CA LEU A 7 -2.59 13.31 9.30
C LEU A 7 -4.03 12.81 9.21
N GLN A 8 -5.00 13.69 8.93
CA GLN A 8 -6.39 13.31 8.73
C GLN A 8 -6.58 12.40 7.51
N LEU A 9 -5.89 12.69 6.40
CA LEU A 9 -5.88 11.81 5.22
C LEU A 9 -5.33 10.42 5.59
N ILE A 10 -4.17 10.37 6.25
CA ILE A 10 -3.52 9.14 6.70
C ILE A 10 -4.42 8.33 7.64
N GLU A 11 -5.02 8.98 8.64
CA GLU A 11 -5.96 8.36 9.57
C GLU A 11 -7.15 7.74 8.85
N THR A 12 -7.77 8.52 7.94
CA THR A 12 -8.95 8.09 7.20
C THR A 12 -8.63 6.89 6.31
N LEU A 13 -7.49 6.91 5.61
CA LEU A 13 -7.05 5.80 4.77
C LEU A 13 -6.67 4.56 5.60
N SER A 14 -5.96 4.71 6.72
CA SER A 14 -5.56 3.58 7.57
C SER A 14 -6.78 2.89 8.21
N ASN A 15 -7.76 3.66 8.66
CA ASN A 15 -8.96 3.12 9.30
C ASN A 15 -9.92 2.43 8.33
N ALA A 16 -9.91 2.81 7.04
CA ALA A 16 -10.81 2.27 6.03
C ALA A 16 -10.63 0.76 5.79
N ASN A 17 -11.71 0.07 5.46
CA ASN A 17 -11.66 -1.33 5.02
C ASN A 17 -11.23 -1.40 3.56
N GLY A 18 -10.34 -2.33 3.21
CA GLY A 18 -9.93 -2.52 1.83
C GLY A 18 -8.97 -3.68 1.68
N ALA A 19 -9.49 -4.89 1.83
CA ALA A 19 -8.78 -6.10 1.42
C ALA A 19 -8.76 -6.21 -0.11
N PRO A 20 -7.84 -6.98 -0.71
CA PRO A 20 -7.77 -7.12 -2.16
C PRO A 20 -9.10 -7.60 -2.75
N GLY A 21 -9.65 -6.86 -3.72
CA GLY A 21 -10.97 -7.07 -4.33
C GLY A 21 -12.16 -6.49 -3.56
N TYR A 22 -11.93 -5.81 -2.43
CA TYR A 22 -12.94 -5.19 -1.56
C TYR A 22 -12.58 -3.75 -1.17
N GLU A 23 -11.95 -3.01 -2.08
CA GLU A 23 -11.35 -1.68 -1.85
C GLU A 23 -12.32 -0.50 -2.01
N ASP A 24 -13.63 -0.75 -2.13
CA ASP A 24 -14.63 0.29 -2.42
C ASP A 24 -14.57 1.49 -1.47
N GLU A 25 -14.46 1.23 -0.16
CA GLU A 25 -14.40 2.29 0.85
C GLU A 25 -13.18 3.19 0.64
N VAL A 26 -12.01 2.58 0.43
CA VAL A 26 -10.74 3.27 0.20
C VAL A 26 -10.77 4.05 -1.11
N THR A 27 -11.28 3.43 -2.15
CA THR A 27 -11.42 4.02 -3.47
C THR A 27 -12.28 5.28 -3.38
N ASN A 28 -13.42 5.20 -2.69
CA ASN A 28 -14.30 6.35 -2.50
C ASN A 28 -13.61 7.48 -1.71
N LEU A 29 -12.79 7.13 -0.72
CA LEU A 29 -11.98 8.10 0.01
C LEU A 29 -10.92 8.74 -0.88
N ALA A 30 -10.22 7.97 -1.69
CA ALA A 30 -9.21 8.47 -2.63
C ALA A 30 -9.83 9.41 -3.67
N LEU A 31 -11.00 9.07 -4.23
CA LEU A 31 -11.77 9.93 -5.13
C LEU A 31 -12.17 11.24 -4.44
N LYS A 32 -12.66 11.16 -3.20
CA LYS A 32 -13.09 12.32 -2.42
C LYS A 32 -11.92 13.27 -2.15
N TRP A 33 -10.82 12.74 -1.60
CA TRP A 33 -9.63 13.55 -1.26
C TRP A 33 -8.93 14.09 -2.50
N GLY A 34 -8.66 13.22 -3.49
CA GLY A 34 -7.96 13.58 -4.71
C GLY A 34 -8.75 14.48 -5.65
N GLY A 35 -10.07 14.33 -5.71
CA GLY A 35 -10.96 15.12 -6.57
C GLY A 35 -10.99 16.62 -6.25
N HIS A 36 -10.56 17.02 -5.05
CA HIS A 36 -10.37 18.43 -4.72
C HIS A 36 -9.26 19.08 -5.58
N PHE A 37 -8.23 18.32 -5.93
CA PHE A 37 -7.00 18.83 -6.56
C PHE A 37 -6.87 18.43 -8.04
N ALA A 38 -7.63 17.43 -8.49
CA ALA A 38 -7.49 16.83 -9.81
C ALA A 38 -8.83 16.41 -10.42
N ASN A 39 -8.80 16.04 -11.70
CA ASN A 39 -9.89 15.31 -12.34
C ASN A 39 -9.84 13.85 -11.88
N ALA A 40 -10.87 13.39 -11.18
CA ALA A 40 -10.91 12.07 -10.57
C ALA A 40 -11.84 11.13 -11.34
N LYS A 41 -11.38 9.92 -11.65
CA LYS A 41 -12.19 8.84 -12.22
C LYS A 41 -11.84 7.49 -11.59
N ARG A 42 -12.76 6.54 -11.67
CA ARG A 42 -12.61 5.15 -11.26
C ARG A 42 -12.86 4.24 -12.44
N ASP A 43 -12.08 3.17 -12.61
CA ASP A 43 -12.36 2.14 -13.61
C ASP A 43 -13.20 0.97 -13.05
N PRO A 44 -13.66 0.02 -13.90
CA PRO A 44 -14.47 -1.11 -13.43
C PRO A 44 -13.76 -2.10 -12.49
N MET A 45 -12.42 -2.16 -12.49
CA MET A 45 -11.66 -2.98 -11.54
C MET A 45 -11.52 -2.29 -10.18
N GLY A 46 -11.76 -0.99 -10.16
CA GLY A 46 -11.78 -0.17 -8.96
C GLY A 46 -10.56 0.73 -8.82
N ASN A 47 -9.63 0.73 -9.79
CA ASN A 47 -8.48 1.63 -9.74
C ASN A 47 -8.95 3.08 -9.86
N VAL A 48 -8.26 3.98 -9.18
CA VAL A 48 -8.54 5.42 -9.18
C VAL A 48 -7.50 6.16 -9.99
N TYR A 49 -7.93 7.11 -10.80
CA TYR A 49 -7.04 7.98 -11.57
C TYR A 49 -7.34 9.43 -11.20
N LEU A 50 -6.32 10.14 -10.72
CA LEU A 50 -6.36 11.54 -10.38
C LEU A 50 -5.44 12.29 -11.35
N SER A 51 -6.02 12.83 -12.41
CA SER A 51 -5.29 13.55 -13.47
C SER A 51 -5.18 15.03 -13.13
N HIS A 52 -3.96 15.54 -13.06
CA HIS A 52 -3.71 16.96 -12.84
C HIS A 52 -4.44 17.82 -13.90
N ARG A 53 -5.05 18.93 -13.47
CA ARG A 53 -5.97 19.71 -14.32
C ARG A 53 -5.25 20.44 -15.47
N GLY A 54 -3.95 20.67 -15.32
CA GLY A 54 -3.09 21.29 -16.33
C GLY A 54 -2.45 20.32 -17.33
N ASN A 55 -2.88 19.06 -17.39
CA ASN A 55 -2.38 18.10 -18.37
C ASN A 55 -2.81 18.48 -19.81
N ASP A 56 -1.95 18.22 -20.79
CA ASP A 56 -2.18 18.49 -22.22
C ASP A 56 -1.49 17.44 -23.12
N ASP A 57 -1.95 17.33 -24.38
CA ASP A 57 -1.52 16.27 -25.30
C ASP A 57 -0.07 16.39 -25.81
N LYS A 58 0.68 17.45 -25.46
CA LYS A 58 2.04 17.70 -25.98
C LYS A 58 3.13 17.27 -25.01
N LYS A 59 2.79 17.02 -23.75
CA LYS A 59 3.73 16.67 -22.69
C LYS A 59 3.81 15.15 -22.53
N PRO A 60 4.99 14.62 -22.17
CA PRO A 60 5.09 13.21 -21.76
C PRO A 60 4.33 12.99 -20.46
N THR A 61 3.83 11.77 -20.25
CA THR A 61 3.01 11.40 -19.10
C THR A 61 3.83 10.73 -18.01
N LEU A 62 3.89 11.39 -16.85
CA LEU A 62 4.34 10.79 -15.61
C LEU A 62 3.15 10.15 -14.89
N MET A 63 3.27 8.85 -14.62
CA MET A 63 2.39 8.14 -13.70
C MET A 63 3.05 8.06 -12.32
N VAL A 64 2.36 8.57 -11.31
CA VAL A 64 2.68 8.30 -9.89
C VAL A 64 1.71 7.23 -9.41
N ASP A 65 2.25 6.11 -8.99
CA ASP A 65 1.51 4.92 -8.63
C ASP A 65 1.59 4.63 -7.12
N ALA A 66 0.53 4.07 -6.55
CA ALA A 66 0.49 3.48 -5.21
C ALA A 66 -0.75 2.58 -5.09
N HIS A 67 -0.75 1.59 -4.20
CA HIS A 67 -1.88 0.67 -4.07
C HIS A 67 -2.86 1.00 -2.94
N LEU A 68 -4.13 0.67 -3.20
CA LEU A 68 -5.27 0.94 -2.32
C LEU A 68 -5.63 -0.26 -1.45
N ASP A 69 -5.26 -1.47 -1.80
CA ASP A 69 -5.54 -2.63 -0.97
C ASP A 69 -4.60 -2.71 0.24
N ALA A 70 -4.84 -3.70 1.07
CA ALA A 70 -4.02 -4.08 2.20
C ALA A 70 -4.35 -5.51 2.54
N VAL A 71 -3.37 -6.31 2.93
CA VAL A 71 -3.61 -7.71 3.30
C VAL A 71 -4.80 -7.92 4.25
N GLY A 72 -5.54 -9.00 4.02
CA GLY A 72 -6.71 -9.39 4.81
C GLY A 72 -7.00 -10.87 4.69
N PHE A 73 -8.25 -11.25 4.94
CA PHE A 73 -8.73 -12.62 4.76
C PHE A 73 -10.10 -12.62 4.09
N VAL A 74 -10.52 -13.80 3.62
CA VAL A 74 -11.85 -14.01 3.05
C VAL A 74 -12.50 -15.23 3.71
N VAL A 75 -13.77 -15.12 4.04
CA VAL A 75 -14.57 -16.24 4.54
C VAL A 75 -14.65 -17.34 3.49
N GLN A 76 -14.15 -18.52 3.84
CA GLN A 76 -14.22 -19.71 2.99
C GLN A 76 -15.51 -20.50 3.27
N ALA A 77 -15.80 -20.77 4.55
CA ALA A 77 -16.96 -21.56 4.95
C ALA A 77 -17.36 -21.27 6.39
N VAL A 78 -18.60 -21.60 6.73
CA VAL A 78 -19.13 -21.58 8.10
C VAL A 78 -19.40 -23.03 8.52
N ASP A 79 -18.84 -23.42 9.66
CA ASP A 79 -18.99 -24.74 10.27
C ASP A 79 -20.33 -24.85 11.04
N ASP A 80 -20.77 -26.06 11.34
CA ASP A 80 -22.09 -26.34 11.95
C ASP A 80 -22.26 -25.67 13.32
N ASN A 81 -21.16 -25.50 14.06
CA ASN A 81 -21.11 -24.80 15.34
C ASN A 81 -20.96 -23.26 15.23
N GLY A 82 -21.07 -22.71 14.02
CA GLY A 82 -20.97 -21.26 13.77
C GLY A 82 -19.54 -20.73 13.62
N MET A 83 -18.52 -21.57 13.75
CA MET A 83 -17.13 -21.15 13.56
C MET A 83 -16.85 -20.86 12.08
N ILE A 84 -16.13 -19.77 11.81
CA ILE A 84 -15.86 -19.32 10.45
C ILE A 84 -14.46 -19.78 10.03
N LYS A 85 -14.37 -20.55 8.94
CA LYS A 85 -13.12 -20.83 8.25
C LYS A 85 -12.81 -19.71 7.27
N PHE A 86 -11.56 -19.25 7.26
CA PHE A 86 -11.10 -18.18 6.39
C PHE A 86 -9.79 -18.55 5.70
N VAL A 87 -9.46 -17.82 4.64
CA VAL A 87 -8.20 -17.96 3.90
C VAL A 87 -7.50 -16.60 3.78
N PRO A 88 -6.15 -16.56 3.76
CA PRO A 88 -5.41 -15.34 3.48
C PRO A 88 -5.78 -14.72 2.14
N ASN A 89 -5.83 -13.39 2.12
CA ASN A 89 -5.96 -12.58 0.92
C ASN A 89 -4.81 -11.56 0.94
N GLY A 90 -3.69 -11.95 0.35
CA GLY A 90 -2.37 -11.35 0.58
C GLY A 90 -1.49 -12.19 1.51
N GLY A 91 -0.21 -11.80 1.65
CA GLY A 91 0.78 -12.54 2.42
C GLY A 91 0.65 -12.35 3.93
N TRP A 92 0.60 -13.44 4.71
CA TRP A 92 0.54 -13.38 6.17
C TRP A 92 1.50 -14.36 6.84
N VAL A 93 2.13 -13.92 7.93
CA VAL A 93 2.84 -14.81 8.84
C VAL A 93 1.86 -15.33 9.90
N PRO A 94 1.67 -16.66 10.05
CA PRO A 94 0.65 -17.22 10.96
C PRO A 94 0.71 -16.70 12.40
N SER A 95 1.90 -16.47 12.95
CA SER A 95 2.06 -15.95 14.32
C SER A 95 1.46 -14.56 14.53
N ASN A 96 1.35 -13.75 13.46
CA ASN A 96 0.82 -12.39 13.53
C ASN A 96 -0.72 -12.37 13.46
N VAL A 97 -1.36 -13.51 13.19
CA VAL A 97 -2.81 -13.65 13.02
C VAL A 97 -3.46 -14.22 14.29
N ALA A 98 -2.75 -15.08 15.02
CA ALA A 98 -3.28 -15.77 16.19
C ALA A 98 -3.68 -14.80 17.32
N ALA A 99 -4.86 -15.03 17.92
CA ALA A 99 -5.39 -14.27 19.05
C ALA A 99 -5.56 -12.76 18.78
N GLN A 100 -5.90 -12.41 17.54
CA GLN A 100 -6.07 -11.02 17.12
C GLN A 100 -7.54 -10.65 16.92
N LYS A 101 -7.84 -9.37 17.14
CA LYS A 101 -9.13 -8.78 16.78
C LYS A 101 -9.17 -8.49 15.29
N MET A 102 -10.24 -8.94 14.67
CA MET A 102 -10.56 -8.70 13.26
C MET A 102 -11.99 -8.19 13.18
N ARG A 103 -12.41 -7.82 11.97
CA ARG A 103 -13.81 -7.56 11.68
C ARG A 103 -14.17 -8.14 10.33
N VAL A 104 -15.38 -8.69 10.22
CA VAL A 104 -15.89 -9.37 9.03
C VAL A 104 -17.11 -8.64 8.51
N ARG A 105 -17.21 -8.49 7.20
CA ARG A 105 -18.34 -7.80 6.57
C ARG A 105 -19.55 -8.73 6.47
N ASP A 106 -20.72 -8.26 6.88
CA ASP A 106 -21.98 -8.95 6.68
C ASP A 106 -22.54 -8.74 5.26
N LYS A 107 -23.68 -9.36 4.96
CA LYS A 107 -24.40 -9.23 3.68
C LYS A 107 -24.95 -7.82 3.41
N ASN A 108 -25.10 -6.98 4.44
CA ASN A 108 -25.60 -5.61 4.33
C ASN A 108 -24.46 -4.59 4.17
N GLY A 109 -23.22 -5.00 4.39
CA GLY A 109 -22.01 -4.17 4.29
C GLY A 109 -21.46 -3.71 5.65
N ASP A 110 -22.10 -4.06 6.76
CA ASP A 110 -21.64 -3.72 8.11
C ASP A 110 -20.48 -4.61 8.54
N TYR A 111 -19.53 -4.06 9.28
CA TYR A 111 -18.39 -4.80 9.80
C TYR A 111 -18.60 -5.22 11.26
N ILE A 112 -18.63 -6.52 11.48
CA ILE A 112 -18.88 -7.15 12.77
C ILE A 112 -17.55 -7.50 13.43
N PRO A 113 -17.28 -7.09 14.68
CA PRO A 113 -16.10 -7.48 15.42
C PRO A 113 -16.00 -9.00 15.58
N ALA A 114 -14.79 -9.52 15.44
CA ALA A 114 -14.52 -10.94 15.46
C ALA A 114 -13.14 -11.24 16.07
N LEU A 115 -12.95 -12.47 16.54
CA LEU A 115 -11.67 -12.93 17.10
C LEU A 115 -11.11 -14.07 16.26
N VAL A 116 -9.81 -13.99 15.95
CA VAL A 116 -9.08 -15.16 15.47
C VAL A 116 -8.76 -16.04 16.65
N VAL A 117 -9.28 -17.26 16.62
CA VAL A 117 -9.12 -18.26 17.68
C VAL A 117 -8.49 -19.53 17.16
N SER A 118 -7.89 -20.29 18.08
CA SER A 118 -7.38 -21.64 17.83
C SER A 118 -7.72 -22.52 19.04
N LYS A 119 -7.57 -23.83 18.87
CA LYS A 119 -7.83 -24.82 19.92
C LYS A 119 -6.99 -24.50 21.18
N PRO A 120 -7.58 -24.33 22.38
CA PRO A 120 -6.79 -24.02 23.57
C PRO A 120 -5.79 -25.13 23.93
N PRO A 121 -4.62 -24.80 24.51
CA PRO A 121 -3.54 -25.76 24.73
C PRO A 121 -3.92 -26.90 25.70
N HIS A 122 -4.89 -26.69 26.58
CA HIS A 122 -5.39 -27.71 27.50
C HIS A 122 -6.14 -28.86 26.80
N PHE A 123 -6.66 -28.60 25.59
CA PHE A 123 -7.35 -29.60 24.77
C PHE A 123 -6.45 -30.18 23.67
N MET A 124 -5.24 -29.64 23.49
CA MET A 124 -4.29 -30.11 22.48
C MET A 124 -3.54 -31.36 22.95
N MET A 125 -3.40 -32.32 22.04
CA MET A 125 -2.48 -33.45 22.16
C MET A 125 -1.02 -32.96 22.16
N ALA A 126 -0.12 -33.75 22.75
CA ALA A 126 1.31 -33.41 22.79
C ALA A 126 1.94 -33.22 21.39
N ALA A 127 1.43 -33.94 20.38
CA ALA A 127 1.86 -33.78 19.00
C ALA A 127 1.40 -32.44 18.40
N GLU A 128 0.15 -32.05 18.62
CA GLU A 128 -0.42 -30.76 18.14
C GLU A 128 0.38 -29.57 18.71
N LYS A 129 0.77 -29.63 19.98
CA LYS A 129 1.56 -28.56 20.64
C LYS A 129 2.94 -28.33 20.03
N LYS A 130 3.51 -29.34 19.36
CA LYS A 130 4.83 -29.27 18.72
C LYS A 130 4.75 -28.80 17.26
N GLN A 131 3.55 -28.76 16.68
CA GLN A 131 3.39 -28.33 15.30
C GLN A 131 3.57 -26.81 15.19
N PRO A 132 4.16 -26.32 14.08
CA PRO A 132 4.14 -24.90 13.77
C PRO A 132 2.71 -24.35 13.73
N ILE A 133 2.56 -23.07 14.09
CA ILE A 133 1.28 -22.37 13.96
C ILE A 133 0.90 -22.33 12.48
N SER A 134 -0.33 -22.72 12.16
CA SER A 134 -0.89 -22.66 10.80
C SER A 134 -2.23 -21.94 10.80
N ILE A 135 -2.45 -21.08 9.79
CA ILE A 135 -3.71 -20.37 9.59
C ILE A 135 -4.86 -21.35 9.32
N ASP A 136 -4.60 -22.51 8.70
CA ASP A 136 -5.62 -23.53 8.42
C ASP A 136 -6.29 -24.09 9.68
N HIS A 137 -5.58 -24.04 10.80
CA HIS A 137 -6.06 -24.49 12.11
C HIS A 137 -6.71 -23.37 12.93
N MET A 138 -6.74 -22.15 12.40
CA MET A 138 -7.42 -21.01 13.02
C MET A 138 -8.87 -20.92 12.55
N ARG A 139 -9.71 -20.32 13.37
CA ARG A 139 -11.09 -19.97 13.04
C ARG A 139 -11.34 -18.53 13.41
N LEU A 140 -12.28 -17.91 12.72
CA LEU A 140 -12.83 -16.63 13.09
C LEU A 140 -14.11 -16.86 13.89
N ASP A 141 -14.26 -16.15 15.00
CA ASP A 141 -15.36 -16.28 15.93
C ASP A 141 -16.05 -14.93 16.11
N VAL A 142 -17.37 -14.90 15.92
CA VAL A 142 -18.24 -13.73 16.13
C VAL A 142 -19.17 -13.90 17.34
N GLY A 143 -19.05 -15.03 18.05
CA GLY A 143 -19.88 -15.38 19.20
C GLY A 143 -21.15 -16.18 18.85
N SER A 144 -21.34 -16.57 17.59
CA SER A 144 -22.44 -17.43 17.17
C SER A 144 -22.23 -18.88 17.63
N THR A 145 -23.34 -19.60 17.84
CA THR A 145 -23.38 -20.97 18.35
C THR A 145 -23.87 -22.00 17.33
N SER A 146 -24.30 -21.55 16.16
CA SER A 146 -24.72 -22.41 15.06
C SER A 146 -24.42 -21.78 13.71
N ARG A 147 -24.29 -22.61 12.68
CA ARG A 147 -24.19 -22.16 11.29
C ARG A 147 -25.34 -21.25 10.88
N GLU A 148 -26.56 -21.58 11.30
CA GLU A 148 -27.75 -20.81 10.96
C GLU A 148 -27.68 -19.40 11.53
N GLU A 149 -27.29 -19.26 12.80
CA GLU A 149 -27.09 -17.98 13.46
C GLU A 149 -26.02 -17.14 12.75
N THR A 150 -24.86 -17.72 12.40
CA THR A 150 -23.80 -17.00 11.66
C THR A 150 -24.28 -16.48 10.31
N LEU A 151 -25.06 -17.29 9.56
CA LEU A 151 -25.52 -16.96 8.22
C LEU A 151 -26.71 -16.00 8.23
N ASN A 152 -27.67 -16.19 9.13
CA ASN A 152 -28.95 -15.50 9.12
C ASN A 152 -28.94 -14.24 10.00
N ASP A 153 -28.42 -14.37 11.22
CA ASP A 153 -28.48 -13.32 12.25
C ASP A 153 -27.27 -12.39 12.13
N PHE A 154 -26.07 -12.96 12.03
CA PHE A 154 -24.85 -12.18 11.75
C PHE A 154 -24.67 -11.85 10.26
N GLY A 155 -25.38 -12.52 9.36
CA GLY A 155 -25.32 -12.21 7.93
C GLY A 155 -23.98 -12.49 7.26
N ILE A 156 -23.10 -13.30 7.85
CA ILE A 156 -21.75 -13.53 7.34
C ILE A 156 -21.78 -14.65 6.29
N GLN A 157 -21.28 -14.39 5.10
CA GLN A 157 -21.35 -15.33 3.97
C GLN A 157 -19.97 -15.70 3.44
N THR A 158 -19.87 -16.84 2.73
CA THR A 158 -18.68 -17.18 1.93
C THR A 158 -18.37 -16.04 0.97
N GLY A 159 -17.09 -15.66 0.88
CA GLY A 159 -16.64 -14.49 0.13
C GLY A 159 -16.64 -13.19 0.94
N ALA A 160 -17.17 -13.15 2.16
CA ALA A 160 -17.08 -11.94 2.98
C ALA A 160 -15.62 -11.58 3.30
N PRO A 161 -15.21 -10.30 3.10
CA PRO A 161 -13.88 -9.85 3.50
C PRO A 161 -13.76 -9.72 5.01
N ILE A 162 -12.57 -10.04 5.50
CA ILE A 162 -12.14 -9.90 6.89
C ILE A 162 -10.91 -9.02 6.91
N VAL A 163 -10.89 -8.02 7.79
CA VAL A 163 -9.75 -7.10 7.93
C VAL A 163 -9.36 -6.92 9.40
N PRO A 164 -8.14 -6.43 9.69
CA PRO A 164 -7.73 -6.08 11.04
C PRO A 164 -8.65 -5.05 11.68
N ASP A 165 -9.06 -5.29 12.93
CA ASP A 165 -9.81 -4.33 13.73
C ASP A 165 -8.84 -3.45 14.52
N THR A 166 -8.20 -2.53 13.81
CA THR A 166 -7.19 -1.63 14.35
C THR A 166 -7.56 -0.18 14.08
N THR A 167 -7.53 0.62 15.13
CA THR A 167 -7.74 2.07 15.07
C THR A 167 -6.39 2.78 14.98
N TRP A 168 -6.29 3.69 14.03
CA TRP A 168 -5.14 4.56 13.87
C TRP A 168 -4.95 5.48 15.09
N SER A 169 -3.70 5.79 15.40
CA SER A 169 -3.33 6.79 16.39
C SER A 169 -2.04 7.50 16.01
N TYR A 170 -1.86 8.72 16.52
CA TYR A 170 -0.64 9.51 16.33
C TYR A 170 -0.07 9.95 17.67
N ASN A 171 1.25 9.80 17.80
CA ASN A 171 2.00 10.24 18.95
C ASN A 171 2.64 11.60 18.64
N PRO A 172 2.06 12.73 19.11
CA PRO A 172 2.59 14.06 18.78
C PRO A 172 3.93 14.36 19.45
N LYS A 173 4.22 13.72 20.60
CA LYS A 173 5.47 13.94 21.35
C LYS A 173 6.68 13.33 20.63
N HIS A 174 6.46 12.21 19.97
CA HIS A 174 7.52 11.46 19.29
C HIS A 174 7.38 11.45 17.78
N ASP A 175 6.34 12.08 17.23
CA ASP A 175 6.11 12.27 15.79
C ASP A 175 6.09 10.96 14.98
N PHE A 176 5.23 10.02 15.38
CA PHE A 176 4.96 8.79 14.64
C PHE A 176 3.51 8.35 14.74
N MET A 177 3.08 7.59 13.74
CA MET A 177 1.76 6.99 13.65
C MET A 177 1.82 5.50 13.94
N MET A 178 0.74 4.97 14.50
CA MET A 178 0.46 3.54 14.64
C MET A 178 -0.90 3.25 14.03
N GLY A 179 -1.02 2.20 13.22
CA GLY A 179 -2.27 1.86 12.57
C GLY A 179 -2.14 0.57 11.77
N LYS A 180 -3.10 0.30 10.88
CA LYS A 180 -3.03 -0.81 9.93
C LYS A 180 -2.84 -0.30 8.51
N ALA A 181 -2.50 -1.20 7.59
CA ALA A 181 -2.46 -0.92 6.16
C ALA A 181 -1.51 0.23 5.78
N PHE A 182 -0.43 0.48 6.54
CA PHE A 182 0.56 1.47 6.10
C PHE A 182 1.24 1.05 4.80
N ASP A 183 1.39 -0.25 4.60
CA ASP A 183 1.45 -0.91 3.30
C ASP A 183 0.03 -1.03 2.71
N ASN A 184 -0.34 -0.29 1.67
CA ASN A 184 0.37 0.87 1.08
C ASN A 184 -0.44 2.17 1.19
N ARG A 185 -1.17 2.35 2.31
CA ARG A 185 -1.85 3.64 2.55
C ARG A 185 -0.88 4.79 2.75
N MET A 186 0.40 4.52 3.05
CA MET A 186 1.42 5.57 3.09
C MET A 186 1.81 6.06 1.71
N GLY A 187 2.02 5.17 0.73
CA GLY A 187 2.23 5.57 -0.66
C GLY A 187 1.01 6.26 -1.24
N THR A 188 -0.20 5.73 -0.99
CA THR A 188 -1.46 6.38 -1.43
C THR A 188 -1.60 7.79 -0.85
N ALA A 189 -1.37 7.97 0.47
CA ALA A 189 -1.44 9.27 1.11
C ALA A 189 -0.37 10.23 0.55
N ALA A 190 0.83 9.72 0.27
CA ALA A 190 1.93 10.52 -0.28
C ALA A 190 1.61 10.96 -1.71
N ALA A 191 1.09 10.08 -2.56
CA ALA A 191 0.69 10.38 -3.93
C ALA A 191 -0.39 11.48 -3.98
N ILE A 192 -1.44 11.35 -3.16
CA ILE A 192 -2.50 12.37 -3.06
C ILE A 192 -1.94 13.69 -2.51
N THR A 193 -1.06 13.64 -1.52
CA THR A 193 -0.46 14.86 -0.94
C THR A 193 0.45 15.56 -1.94
N SER A 194 1.29 14.82 -2.67
CA SER A 194 2.16 15.37 -3.71
C SER A 194 1.35 16.01 -4.84
N LEU A 195 0.26 15.36 -5.28
CA LEU A 195 -0.66 15.95 -6.25
C LEU A 195 -1.30 17.24 -5.72
N ALA A 196 -1.71 17.27 -4.46
CA ALA A 196 -2.30 18.45 -3.83
C ALA A 196 -1.32 19.62 -3.73
N GLU A 197 -0.02 19.35 -3.50
CA GLU A 197 1.03 20.38 -3.47
C GLU A 197 1.40 20.92 -4.85
N LEU A 198 1.24 20.09 -5.88
CA LEU A 198 1.54 20.46 -7.27
C LEU A 198 0.31 20.99 -8.03
N ALA A 199 -0.88 21.00 -7.44
CA ALA A 199 -2.16 21.27 -8.11
C ALA A 199 -2.23 22.59 -8.88
N ASP A 200 -1.51 23.61 -8.41
CA ASP A 200 -1.45 24.95 -9.01
C ASP A 200 -0.09 25.23 -9.68
N THR A 201 0.74 24.20 -9.88
CA THR A 201 2.06 24.31 -10.49
C THR A 201 2.00 23.94 -11.98
N GLU A 202 2.62 24.75 -12.84
CA GLU A 202 2.83 24.35 -14.23
C GLU A 202 3.94 23.29 -14.29
N LEU A 203 3.57 22.08 -14.72
CA LEU A 203 4.49 20.94 -14.78
C LEU A 203 5.02 20.73 -16.20
N PRO A 204 6.29 20.28 -16.33
CA PRO A 204 6.90 19.93 -17.63
C PRO A 204 6.38 18.59 -18.20
N VAL A 205 5.57 17.87 -17.43
CA VAL A 205 4.98 16.56 -17.74
C VAL A 205 3.48 16.59 -17.47
N ASN A 206 2.72 15.70 -18.09
CA ASN A 206 1.39 15.36 -17.60
C ASN A 206 1.54 14.54 -16.32
N LEU A 207 0.83 14.91 -15.26
CA LEU A 207 0.83 14.17 -14.01
C LEU A 207 -0.48 13.40 -13.86
N VAL A 208 -0.38 12.07 -13.76
CA VAL A 208 -1.49 11.19 -13.42
C VAL A 208 -1.10 10.40 -12.17
N VAL A 209 -1.80 10.65 -11.06
CA VAL A 209 -1.74 9.73 -9.92
C VAL A 209 -2.70 8.59 -10.20
N ALA A 210 -2.19 7.37 -10.32
CA ALA A 210 -2.97 6.16 -10.52
C ALA A 210 -2.88 5.31 -9.24
N LEU A 211 -4.01 5.08 -8.59
CA LEU A 211 -4.08 4.31 -7.36
C LEU A 211 -4.68 2.94 -7.70
N SER A 212 -3.84 1.92 -7.65
CA SER A 212 -4.15 0.55 -8.07
C SER A 212 -4.95 -0.21 -7.00
N THR A 213 -5.68 -1.24 -7.42
CA THR A 213 -6.28 -2.25 -6.53
C THR A 213 -5.62 -3.61 -6.73
N GLN A 214 -5.75 -4.49 -5.74
CA GLN A 214 -5.24 -5.87 -5.81
C GLN A 214 -3.73 -6.01 -6.06
N GLU A 215 -2.90 -5.16 -5.46
CA GLU A 215 -1.44 -5.32 -5.48
C GLU A 215 -1.02 -6.59 -4.74
N GLU A 216 -1.57 -6.80 -3.56
CA GLU A 216 -1.13 -7.81 -2.57
C GLU A 216 -1.33 -9.26 -3.05
N ILE A 217 -2.03 -9.41 -4.19
CA ILE A 217 -2.33 -10.68 -4.85
C ILE A 217 -1.82 -10.71 -6.30
N GLY A 218 -0.82 -9.88 -6.61
CA GLY A 218 -0.01 -9.92 -7.83
C GLY A 218 -0.09 -8.66 -8.70
N CYS A 219 0.02 -7.47 -8.12
CA CYS A 219 0.15 -6.18 -8.82
C CYS A 219 -0.95 -5.94 -9.88
N ARG A 220 -2.14 -6.50 -9.68
CA ARG A 220 -3.10 -6.70 -10.78
C ARG A 220 -3.68 -5.37 -11.28
N GLY A 221 -3.95 -4.46 -10.36
CA GLY A 221 -4.44 -3.12 -10.66
C GLY A 221 -3.41 -2.31 -11.42
N ALA A 222 -2.13 -2.38 -11.04
CA ALA A 222 -1.05 -1.66 -11.71
C ALA A 222 -0.87 -2.06 -13.17
N ARG A 223 -1.09 -3.32 -13.51
CA ARG A 223 -1.16 -3.76 -14.92
C ARG A 223 -2.25 -3.02 -15.68
N VAL A 224 -3.43 -2.85 -15.09
CA VAL A 224 -4.56 -2.15 -15.72
C VAL A 224 -4.31 -0.65 -15.77
N THR A 225 -3.82 -0.03 -14.69
CA THR A 225 -3.52 1.40 -14.66
C THR A 225 -2.44 1.77 -15.67
N SER A 226 -1.37 0.97 -15.77
CA SER A 226 -0.29 1.17 -16.76
C SER A 226 -0.81 1.12 -18.19
N ARG A 227 -1.70 0.16 -18.51
CA ARG A 227 -2.35 0.08 -19.83
C ARG A 227 -3.33 1.19 -20.11
N ASN A 228 -3.95 1.79 -19.09
CA ASN A 228 -4.92 2.86 -19.28
C ASN A 228 -4.25 4.25 -19.35
N VAL A 229 -3.15 4.44 -18.61
CA VAL A 229 -2.41 5.70 -18.56
C VAL A 229 -1.37 5.79 -19.68
N HIS A 230 -0.78 4.65 -20.06
CA HIS A 230 0.36 4.60 -21.00
C HIS A 230 1.49 5.56 -20.60
N PRO A 231 2.07 5.44 -19.38
CA PRO A 231 3.10 6.36 -18.92
C PRO A 231 4.35 6.36 -19.81
N ASP A 232 4.95 7.54 -19.93
CA ASP A 232 6.31 7.74 -20.43
C ASP A 232 7.36 7.67 -19.30
N ILE A 233 6.93 7.76 -18.04
CA ILE A 233 7.80 7.65 -16.88
C ILE A 233 6.98 7.27 -15.65
N GLY A 234 7.56 6.48 -14.75
CA GLY A 234 6.87 5.92 -13.59
C GLY A 234 7.53 6.19 -12.25
N ILE A 235 6.75 6.64 -11.26
CA ILE A 235 7.17 6.67 -9.85
C ILE A 235 6.16 5.82 -9.07
N CYS A 236 6.58 4.68 -8.53
CA CYS A 236 5.78 3.90 -7.59
C CYS A 236 6.12 4.34 -6.16
N LEU A 237 5.11 4.71 -5.37
CA LEU A 237 5.23 5.06 -3.97
C LEU A 237 4.75 3.90 -3.11
N GLU A 238 5.58 3.50 -2.15
CA GLU A 238 5.32 2.35 -1.29
C GLU A 238 5.37 2.68 0.20
N GLY A 239 4.55 2.02 1.00
CA GLY A 239 4.91 1.72 2.38
C GLY A 239 5.88 0.55 2.30
N CYS A 240 7.13 0.75 2.72
CA CYS A 240 8.16 -0.28 2.54
C CYS A 240 8.72 -0.78 3.87
N PRO A 241 9.14 -2.05 3.94
CA PRO A 241 9.48 -2.66 5.22
C PRO A 241 10.78 -2.09 5.76
N ALA A 242 10.70 -1.44 6.91
CA ALA A 242 11.85 -1.07 7.71
C ALA A 242 12.48 -2.33 8.31
N ASP A 243 13.76 -2.53 8.04
CA ASP A 243 14.53 -3.72 8.41
C ASP A 243 15.46 -3.49 9.62
N ASP A 244 15.36 -2.31 10.21
CA ASP A 244 16.24 -1.75 11.24
C ASP A 244 16.08 -2.35 12.64
N THR A 245 15.12 -3.26 12.85
CA THR A 245 14.85 -3.91 14.14
C THR A 245 15.39 -5.34 14.22
N PHE A 246 15.67 -5.97 13.09
CA PHE A 246 16.08 -7.38 13.01
C PHE A 246 17.29 -7.61 12.10
N THR A 247 17.72 -6.60 11.33
CA THR A 247 18.89 -6.69 10.46
C THR A 247 20.09 -5.97 11.09
N PRO A 248 21.31 -6.53 11.00
CA PRO A 248 22.52 -5.82 11.41
C PRO A 248 22.67 -4.46 10.71
N ALA A 249 23.20 -3.47 11.42
CA ALA A 249 23.22 -2.07 10.95
C ALA A 249 23.90 -1.85 9.58
N TRP A 250 24.90 -2.66 9.23
CA TRP A 250 25.61 -2.61 7.94
C TRP A 250 24.80 -3.17 6.77
N LEU A 251 23.80 -4.02 7.06
CA LEU A 251 22.94 -4.67 6.07
C LEU A 251 21.54 -4.02 6.01
N SER A 252 21.12 -3.30 7.06
CA SER A 252 19.84 -2.58 7.08
C SER A 252 19.81 -1.48 6.03
N GLN A 253 18.82 -1.55 5.14
CA GLN A 253 18.65 -0.68 3.97
C GLN A 253 17.41 0.20 4.06
N THR A 254 16.54 0.00 5.05
CA THR A 254 15.36 0.86 5.26
C THR A 254 15.14 1.05 6.74
N LYS A 255 15.17 2.31 7.17
CA LYS A 255 15.25 2.66 8.59
C LYS A 255 14.12 3.59 8.97
N PHE A 256 13.48 3.31 10.09
CA PHE A 256 12.51 4.22 10.69
C PHE A 256 13.22 5.52 11.07
N ARG A 257 12.70 6.66 10.59
CA ARG A 257 13.33 8.00 10.63
C ARG A 257 14.56 8.14 9.72
N GLY A 258 14.76 7.22 8.79
CA GLY A 258 15.87 7.22 7.84
C GLY A 258 15.64 8.08 6.60
N GLY A 259 14.45 8.63 6.42
CA GLY A 259 14.01 9.24 5.15
C GLY A 259 13.55 8.21 4.12
N PRO A 260 13.22 8.66 2.89
CA PRO A 260 12.75 7.76 1.84
C PRO A 260 13.78 6.68 1.50
N MET A 261 13.30 5.49 1.18
CA MET A 261 14.09 4.43 0.57
C MET A 261 13.92 4.49 -0.94
N LEU A 262 15.03 4.47 -1.67
CA LEU A 262 15.03 4.31 -3.13
C LEU A 262 15.30 2.85 -3.44
N ARG A 263 14.32 2.14 -4.01
CA ARG A 263 14.46 0.71 -4.31
C ARG A 263 15.24 0.57 -5.61
N ASP A 264 16.40 -0.07 -5.54
CA ASP A 264 17.19 -0.38 -6.72
C ASP A 264 16.72 -1.67 -7.37
N GLN A 265 16.35 -2.66 -6.56
CA GLN A 265 15.94 -3.97 -7.05
C GLN A 265 15.12 -4.75 -6.02
N ASP A 266 14.19 -5.58 -6.51
CA ASP A 266 13.65 -6.75 -5.83
C ASP A 266 13.47 -7.94 -6.81
N THR A 267 12.55 -8.86 -6.54
CA THR A 267 12.36 -10.04 -7.41
C THR A 267 11.54 -9.77 -8.66
N SER A 268 10.71 -8.72 -8.68
CA SER A 268 9.90 -8.33 -9.85
C SER A 268 10.41 -7.07 -10.55
N PHE A 269 11.19 -6.25 -9.86
CA PHE A 269 11.54 -4.90 -10.29
C PHE A 269 13.05 -4.62 -10.24
N ILE A 270 13.57 -3.95 -11.27
CA ILE A 270 14.89 -3.30 -11.26
C ILE A 270 14.68 -1.85 -11.69
N ALA A 271 15.11 -0.90 -10.86
CA ALA A 271 14.94 0.52 -11.14
C ALA A 271 15.73 0.97 -12.37
N SER A 272 15.15 1.93 -13.09
CA SER A 272 15.86 2.60 -14.17
C SER A 272 17.03 3.40 -13.61
N HIS A 273 18.25 2.95 -13.91
CA HIS A 273 19.49 3.45 -13.29
C HIS A 273 19.60 4.98 -13.33
N ASP A 274 19.41 5.59 -14.50
CA ASP A 274 19.60 7.04 -14.65
C ASP A 274 18.48 7.84 -13.99
N PHE A 275 17.26 7.31 -13.96
CA PHE A 275 16.16 7.96 -13.26
C PHE A 275 16.37 7.85 -11.74
N GLN A 276 16.76 6.68 -11.22
CA GLN A 276 17.10 6.48 -9.82
C GLN A 276 18.23 7.42 -9.37
N ALA A 277 19.27 7.58 -10.19
CA ALA A 277 20.37 8.51 -9.93
C ALA A 277 19.88 9.96 -9.86
N PHE A 278 18.94 10.34 -10.73
CA PHE A 278 18.31 11.67 -10.70
C PHE A 278 17.45 11.90 -9.45
N VAL A 279 16.74 10.87 -8.96
CA VAL A 279 16.02 10.94 -7.68
C VAL A 279 17.00 11.13 -6.51
N ALA A 280 18.07 10.33 -6.48
CA ALA A 280 19.12 10.42 -5.47
C ALA A 280 19.78 11.82 -5.46
N GLN A 281 20.14 12.34 -6.63
CA GLN A 281 20.66 13.71 -6.77
C GLN A 281 19.68 14.76 -6.23
N THR A 282 18.39 14.61 -6.51
CA THR A 282 17.37 15.53 -5.98
C THR A 282 17.34 15.51 -4.45
N ALA A 283 17.46 14.33 -3.83
CA ALA A 283 17.54 14.20 -2.38
C ALA A 283 18.83 14.84 -1.81
N ASP A 284 19.97 14.66 -2.48
CA ASP A 284 21.25 15.28 -2.11
C ASP A 284 21.19 16.81 -2.16
N GLU A 285 20.57 17.38 -3.21
CA GLU A 285 20.36 18.83 -3.35
C GLU A 285 19.46 19.39 -2.23
N LEU A 286 18.47 18.62 -1.78
CA LEU A 286 17.62 18.95 -0.64
C LEU A 286 18.32 18.72 0.72
N LYS A 287 19.54 18.16 0.72
CA LYS A 287 20.26 17.72 1.93
C LYS A 287 19.40 16.77 2.79
N MET A 288 18.61 15.94 2.10
CA MET A 288 17.67 15.02 2.71
C MET A 288 18.33 13.66 2.94
N PRO A 289 18.20 13.05 4.12
CA PRO A 289 18.63 11.66 4.30
C PRO A 289 17.74 10.75 3.47
N TYR A 290 18.33 9.80 2.77
CA TYR A 290 17.63 8.71 2.09
C TYR A 290 18.48 7.44 2.17
N THR A 291 17.87 6.32 1.83
CA THR A 291 18.54 5.02 1.74
C THR A 291 18.35 4.42 0.37
N ARG A 292 19.22 3.46 0.01
CA ARG A 292 19.06 2.64 -1.20
C ARG A 292 18.91 1.18 -0.79
N ALA A 293 18.03 0.45 -1.47
CA ALA A 293 17.71 -0.92 -1.11
C ALA A 293 17.77 -1.89 -2.29
N VAL A 294 18.34 -3.07 -2.03
CA VAL A 294 18.30 -4.24 -2.90
C VAL A 294 17.65 -5.36 -2.10
N ARG A 295 16.42 -5.72 -2.45
CA ARG A 295 15.64 -6.74 -1.76
C ARG A 295 15.78 -8.09 -2.44
N THR A 296 15.79 -9.15 -1.66
CA THR A 296 15.85 -10.54 -2.14
C THR A 296 14.47 -11.19 -2.28
N GLY A 297 13.42 -10.45 -1.94
CA GLY A 297 12.03 -10.88 -1.96
C GLY A 297 11.09 -9.68 -2.07
N GLY A 298 9.81 -9.98 -2.31
CA GLY A 298 8.76 -8.99 -2.55
C GLY A 298 8.59 -8.65 -4.03
N GLY A 299 7.49 -7.98 -4.32
CA GLY A 299 7.20 -7.33 -5.59
C GLY A 299 6.59 -5.97 -5.31
N VAL A 300 6.52 -5.14 -6.34
CA VAL A 300 5.90 -3.81 -6.29
C VAL A 300 5.23 -3.51 -7.62
N ASP A 301 4.23 -2.63 -7.60
CA ASP A 301 3.49 -2.18 -8.78
C ASP A 301 4.39 -1.55 -9.86
N ALA A 302 5.54 -0.98 -9.47
CA ALA A 302 6.57 -0.49 -10.39
C ALA A 302 6.98 -1.52 -11.46
N SER A 303 6.90 -2.81 -11.14
CA SER A 303 7.21 -3.90 -12.08
C SER A 303 6.21 -3.96 -13.24
N GLU A 304 4.92 -3.77 -12.99
CA GLU A 304 3.89 -3.80 -14.02
C GLU A 304 3.97 -2.57 -14.93
N MET A 305 4.36 -1.42 -14.39
CA MET A 305 4.65 -0.23 -15.22
C MET A 305 5.77 -0.52 -16.23
N LEU A 306 6.88 -1.10 -15.77
CA LEU A 306 7.99 -1.49 -16.64
C LEU A 306 7.57 -2.55 -17.67
N LEU A 307 6.87 -3.59 -17.25
CA LEU A 307 6.51 -4.71 -18.13
C LEU A 307 5.48 -4.32 -19.19
N GLU A 308 4.53 -3.45 -18.86
CA GLU A 308 3.44 -3.07 -19.77
C GLU A 308 3.82 -1.94 -20.72
N THR A 309 4.78 -1.08 -20.36
CA THR A 309 5.13 0.10 -21.18
C THR A 309 6.60 0.24 -21.53
N GLY A 310 7.50 -0.42 -20.80
CA GLY A 310 8.95 -0.19 -20.90
C GLY A 310 9.39 1.18 -20.38
N ALA A 311 8.52 1.94 -19.72
CA ALA A 311 8.81 3.29 -19.27
C ALA A 311 9.85 3.32 -18.14
N PRO A 312 10.84 4.23 -18.16
CA PRO A 312 11.75 4.41 -17.04
C PRO A 312 10.99 4.56 -15.72
N THR A 313 11.28 3.70 -14.76
CA THR A 313 10.49 3.60 -13.52
C THR A 313 11.40 3.50 -12.30
N VAL A 314 10.98 4.15 -11.21
CA VAL A 314 11.59 4.09 -9.87
C VAL A 314 10.55 3.74 -8.83
N CYS A 315 10.98 3.15 -7.71
CA CYS A 315 10.14 2.91 -6.54
C CYS A 315 10.73 3.63 -5.32
N ILE A 316 9.92 4.50 -4.70
CA ILE A 316 10.28 5.32 -3.55
C ILE A 316 9.42 4.88 -2.37
N GLY A 317 10.04 4.29 -1.36
CA GLY A 317 9.38 3.74 -0.19
C GLY A 317 9.46 4.64 1.04
N ILE A 318 8.38 4.65 1.80
CA ILE A 318 8.24 5.26 3.12
C ILE A 318 8.46 4.14 4.14
N PRO A 319 9.48 4.23 5.01
CA PRO A 319 9.74 3.20 6.02
C PRO A 319 8.56 2.92 6.96
N VAL A 320 8.12 1.66 6.95
CA VAL A 320 7.07 1.13 7.83
C VAL A 320 7.62 -0.07 8.59
N ARG A 321 7.50 -0.05 9.92
CA ARG A 321 7.79 -1.23 10.74
C ARG A 321 6.55 -2.10 10.87
N TYR A 322 6.75 -3.42 10.83
CA TYR A 322 5.74 -4.44 11.07
C TYR A 322 4.62 -4.46 10.02
N GLU A 323 5.00 -4.34 8.75
CA GLU A 323 4.10 -4.58 7.61
C GLU A 323 3.53 -6.00 7.62
N HIS A 324 2.41 -6.20 6.91
CA HIS A 324 1.66 -7.46 6.89
C HIS A 324 1.30 -7.98 8.30
N THR A 325 1.00 -7.04 9.19
CA THR A 325 0.45 -7.32 10.53
C THR A 325 -0.74 -6.41 10.82
N ASN A 326 -1.41 -6.63 11.95
CA ASN A 326 -2.51 -5.76 12.37
C ASN A 326 -2.06 -4.36 12.78
N TYR A 327 -0.80 -4.20 13.20
CA TYR A 327 -0.27 -2.93 13.69
C TYR A 327 1.09 -2.64 13.07
N ALA A 328 1.16 -1.55 12.33
CA ALA A 328 2.37 -1.00 11.75
C ALA A 328 2.73 0.35 12.40
N LEU A 329 4.00 0.70 12.34
CA LEU A 329 4.51 2.02 12.76
C LEU A 329 5.13 2.75 11.58
N CYS A 330 4.80 4.03 11.43
CA CYS A 330 5.40 4.91 10.43
C CYS A 330 5.78 6.25 11.07
N ALA A 331 6.99 6.75 10.80
CA ALA A 331 7.39 8.08 11.28
C ALA A 331 6.83 9.15 10.34
N TYR A 332 6.16 10.17 10.89
CA TYR A 332 5.65 11.27 10.06
C TYR A 332 6.77 12.00 9.29
N PRO A 333 7.99 12.20 9.85
CA PRO A 333 9.08 12.82 9.10
C PRO A 333 9.51 12.04 7.85
N ASP A 334 9.33 10.72 7.80
CA ASP A 334 9.67 9.95 6.61
C ASP A 334 8.62 10.12 5.52
N PHE A 335 7.34 10.12 5.90
CA PHE A 335 6.23 10.48 5.01
C PHE A 335 6.44 11.88 4.43
N GLU A 336 6.71 12.87 5.28
CA GLU A 336 6.88 14.27 4.87
C GLU A 336 8.09 14.45 3.93
N LYS A 337 9.23 13.83 4.23
CA LYS A 337 10.41 13.85 3.35
C LYS A 337 10.13 13.18 2.01
N THR A 338 9.36 12.10 2.00
CA THR A 338 9.00 11.42 0.74
C THR A 338 8.14 12.34 -0.13
N VAL A 339 7.12 12.99 0.45
CA VAL A 339 6.31 13.99 -0.26
C VAL A 339 7.19 15.13 -0.78
N GLN A 340 8.08 15.67 0.05
CA GLN A 340 9.02 16.74 -0.36
C GLN A 340 9.94 16.29 -1.50
N LEU A 341 10.46 15.07 -1.47
CA LEU A 341 11.31 14.54 -2.53
C LEU A 341 10.53 14.50 -3.86
N VAL A 342 9.32 13.92 -3.84
CA VAL A 342 8.46 13.82 -5.03
C VAL A 342 8.08 15.19 -5.57
N THR A 343 7.65 16.13 -4.71
CA THR A 343 7.19 17.46 -5.16
C THR A 343 8.31 18.37 -5.63
N ASN A 344 9.56 18.13 -5.21
CA ASN A 344 10.73 18.81 -5.75
C ASN A 344 11.33 18.12 -6.97
N LEU A 345 11.10 16.81 -7.14
CA LEU A 345 11.58 16.02 -8.27
C LEU A 345 10.78 16.33 -9.54
N ILE A 346 9.44 16.29 -9.47
CA ILE A 346 8.56 16.37 -10.64
C ILE A 346 8.78 17.65 -11.46
N PRO A 347 8.86 18.87 -10.84
CA PRO A 347 9.10 20.10 -11.59
C PRO A 347 10.48 20.17 -12.27
N LYS A 348 11.45 19.34 -11.85
CA LYS A 348 12.80 19.31 -12.45
C LYS A 348 12.90 18.39 -13.67
N LEU A 349 11.87 17.59 -13.96
CA LEU A 349 11.87 16.71 -15.13
C LEU A 349 11.91 17.53 -16.42
N THR A 350 12.60 17.01 -17.42
CA THR A 350 12.64 17.63 -18.76
C THR A 350 12.46 16.59 -19.84
N VAL A 351 11.86 17.00 -20.96
CA VAL A 351 11.69 16.14 -22.15
C VAL A 351 13.04 15.59 -22.63
N ASP A 352 14.11 16.38 -22.55
CA ASP A 352 15.45 15.95 -22.97
C ASP A 352 16.06 14.88 -22.05
N GLN A 353 15.80 14.94 -20.73
CA GLN A 353 16.20 13.86 -19.82
C GLN A 353 15.43 12.57 -20.12
N LEU A 354 14.12 12.67 -20.29
CA LEU A 354 13.28 11.51 -20.63
C LEU A 354 13.76 10.83 -21.90
N LYS A 355 14.01 11.59 -22.96
CA LYS A 355 14.58 11.07 -24.22
C LYS A 355 15.92 10.35 -24.01
N LYS A 356 16.81 10.86 -23.15
CA LYS A 356 18.09 10.19 -22.85
C LYS A 356 17.89 8.85 -22.15
N TRP A 357 16.92 8.76 -21.24
CA TRP A 357 16.62 7.51 -20.52
C TRP A 357 15.97 6.45 -21.40
N TYR A 358 15.22 6.86 -22.42
CA TYR A 358 14.65 5.95 -23.42
C TYR A 358 15.66 5.44 -24.46
N VAL A 359 16.71 6.22 -24.75
CA VAL A 359 17.65 5.89 -25.82
C VAL A 359 18.76 4.97 -25.30
N ALA A 360 18.45 3.68 -25.24
CA ALA A 360 19.42 2.64 -25.55
C ALA A 360 19.26 2.28 -27.04
N VAL A 361 20.18 2.80 -27.86
CA VAL A 361 20.44 2.46 -29.28
C VAL A 361 19.47 3.02 -30.33
N SER A 362 19.76 4.22 -30.81
CA SER A 362 19.69 4.50 -32.25
C SER A 362 21.07 4.98 -32.72
N LYS A 363 21.82 4.06 -33.32
CA LYS A 363 22.90 4.37 -34.27
C LYS A 363 22.49 3.83 -35.62
#